data_AF-A0A7V7XK40-F1
#
_entry.id   AF-A0A7V7XK40-F1
#
_cell.length_a   1.000
_cell.length_b   1.000
_cell.length_c   1.000
_cell.angle_alpha   90.00
_cell.angle_beta   90.00
_cell.angle_gamma   90.00
#
_symmetry.space_group_name_H-M   'P 1'
#
loop_
_entity.id
_entity.type
_entity.pdbx_description
1 polymer ?
#
loop_
_entity_poly.entity_id
_entity_poly.type
_entity_poly.pdbx_seq_one_letter_code
_entity_poly.pdbx_strand_id
1 'polypeptide(L)'
;MELNMPSNFSLFLTATLVLLLTPGPAVLYVIARSIDQGRKAGLVSVLGLALGTLFHVFAAAMGLSALLLSSALAFNLVKYLGAAYLIYLGVQRLLSKEEVPAVTAAQENRLSRAFSQGVVVNFLNPKTALFFFAFLPQFVDSSTGSVTLQVLMLGIIFVLLAVCTDGLYALSAGTLGRWLRGNLQFLRLQRYFAGWVYIGLGLTTALAGNNKK
;
A
#
# COMPACT_ATOMS: atom_id res chain seq x y z
N MET A 1 5.26 6.24 32.60
CA MET A 1 4.84 5.14 31.72
C MET A 1 6.02 4.84 30.82
N GLU A 2 6.83 3.85 31.17
CA GLU A 2 8.05 3.50 30.42
C GLU A 2 7.65 2.85 29.10
N LEU A 3 8.11 3.43 27.98
CA LEU A 3 7.99 2.83 26.65
C LEU A 3 9.05 1.75 26.52
N ASN A 4 8.76 0.55 27.03
CA ASN A 4 9.62 -0.61 26.81
C ASN A 4 9.54 -1.01 25.33
N MET A 5 10.66 -0.88 24.62
CA MET A 5 10.76 -1.33 23.23
C MET A 5 10.61 -2.85 23.20
N PRO A 6 9.72 -3.40 22.35
CA PRO A 6 9.50 -4.84 22.31
C PRO A 6 10.80 -5.57 21.94
N SER A 7 11.03 -6.75 22.52
CA SER A 7 12.23 -7.58 22.31
C SER A 7 12.54 -7.91 20.84
N ASN A 8 11.54 -7.73 19.96
CA ASN A 8 11.61 -7.97 18.52
C ASN A 8 11.56 -6.68 17.67
N PHE A 9 11.92 -5.51 18.23
CA PHE A 9 11.83 -4.23 17.52
C PHE A 9 12.66 -4.18 16.22
N SER A 10 13.85 -4.79 16.21
CA SER A 10 14.68 -4.91 15.00
C SER A 10 14.00 -5.76 13.92
N LEU A 11 13.40 -6.89 14.30
CA LEU A 11 12.61 -7.75 13.39
C LEU A 11 11.39 -7.02 12.84
N PHE A 12 10.69 -6.24 13.67
CA PHE A 12 9.60 -5.38 13.23
C PHE A 12 10.07 -4.40 12.14
N LEU A 13 11.20 -3.73 12.38
CA LEU A 13 11.76 -2.75 11.45
C LEU A 13 12.13 -3.40 10.11
N THR A 14 12.84 -4.53 10.13
CA THR A 14 13.23 -5.26 8.93
C THR A 14 12.01 -5.74 8.14
N ALA A 15 11.03 -6.36 8.80
CA ALA A 15 9.85 -6.85 8.13
C ALA A 15 8.97 -5.71 7.57
N THR A 16 8.88 -4.60 8.31
CA THR A 16 8.20 -3.38 7.85
C THR A 16 8.86 -2.85 6.58
N LEU A 17 10.19 -2.75 6.55
CA LEU A 17 10.92 -2.28 5.36
C LEU A 17 10.75 -3.21 4.17
N VAL A 18 10.86 -4.52 4.35
CA VAL A 18 10.62 -5.51 3.28
C VAL A 18 9.21 -5.35 2.71
N LEU A 19 8.22 -5.22 3.60
CA LEU A 19 6.85 -5.01 3.20
C LEU A 19 6.69 -3.69 2.44
N LEU A 20 7.15 -2.57 2.97
CA LEU A 20 7.03 -1.25 2.34
C LEU A 20 7.72 -1.17 0.98
N LEU A 21 8.90 -1.79 0.83
CA LEU A 21 9.64 -1.80 -0.42
C LEU A 21 8.99 -2.69 -1.49
N THR A 22 8.24 -3.73 -1.10
CA THR A 22 7.53 -4.60 -2.04
C THR A 22 6.38 -3.84 -2.73
N PRO A 23 6.40 -3.60 -4.06
CA PRO A 23 5.43 -2.70 -4.70
C PRO A 23 3.98 -3.16 -4.54
N GLY A 24 3.16 -2.38 -3.83
CA GLY A 24 1.72 -2.57 -3.61
C GLY A 24 0.84 -1.70 -4.52
N PRO A 25 -0.49 -1.80 -4.46
CA PRO A 25 -1.39 -0.85 -5.13
C PRO A 25 -1.11 0.61 -4.77
N ALA A 26 -0.80 0.89 -3.49
CA ALA A 26 -0.40 2.21 -3.00
C ALA A 26 0.88 2.74 -3.66
N VAL A 27 1.92 1.90 -3.77
CA VAL A 27 3.20 2.26 -4.40
C VAL A 27 2.99 2.51 -5.90
N LEU A 28 2.23 1.65 -6.59
CA LEU A 28 1.90 1.82 -8.01
C LEU A 28 1.12 3.11 -8.27
N TYR A 29 0.16 3.45 -7.39
CA TYR A 29 -0.56 4.71 -7.44
C TYR A 29 0.37 5.94 -7.35
N VAL A 30 1.30 5.94 -6.37
CA VAL A 30 2.28 7.02 -6.21
C VAL A 30 3.20 7.13 -7.43
N ILE A 31 3.69 6.01 -7.94
CA ILE A 31 4.53 5.98 -9.16
C ILE A 31 3.76 6.56 -10.34
N ALA A 32 2.53 6.12 -10.59
CA ALA A 32 1.70 6.61 -11.70
C ALA A 32 1.43 8.11 -11.60
N ARG A 33 1.05 8.60 -10.40
CA ARG A 33 0.82 10.03 -10.15
C ARG A 33 2.08 10.86 -10.30
N SER A 34 3.22 10.35 -9.86
CA SER A 34 4.52 11.01 -10.03
C SER A 34 4.95 11.09 -11.49
N ILE A 35 4.76 10.02 -12.26
CA ILE A 35 5.10 9.98 -13.69
C ILE A 35 4.16 10.88 -14.49
N ASP A 36 2.88 10.96 -14.14
CA ASP A 36 1.89 11.74 -14.90
C ASP A 36 1.90 13.23 -14.51
N GLN A 37 1.92 13.53 -13.21
CA GLN A 37 1.70 14.89 -12.69
C GLN A 37 2.91 15.47 -11.94
N GLY A 38 4.03 14.74 -11.93
CA GLY A 38 5.31 15.19 -11.39
C GLY A 38 5.44 14.95 -9.88
N ARG A 39 6.65 15.24 -9.37
CA ARG A 39 7.05 14.97 -7.98
C ARG A 39 6.04 15.50 -6.94
N LYS A 40 5.50 16.71 -7.14
CA LYS A 40 4.57 17.33 -6.20
C LYS A 40 3.27 16.54 -6.05
N ALA A 41 2.70 16.06 -7.15
CA ALA A 41 1.50 15.22 -7.12
C ALA A 41 1.76 13.86 -6.46
N GLY A 42 2.94 13.28 -6.69
CA GLY A 42 3.40 12.09 -5.99
C GLY A 42 3.50 12.29 -4.48
N LEU A 43 4.19 13.34 -4.02
CA LEU A 43 4.32 13.62 -2.59
C LEU A 43 2.97 13.90 -1.91
N VAL A 44 2.05 14.61 -2.58
CA VAL A 44 0.69 14.81 -2.06
C VAL A 44 -0.10 13.50 -2.01
N SER A 45 0.14 12.59 -2.96
CA SER A 45 -0.40 11.22 -2.93
C SER A 45 0.10 10.45 -1.71
N VAL A 46 1.40 10.55 -1.39
CA VAL A 46 2.01 9.94 -0.19
C VAL A 46 1.35 10.44 1.09
N LEU A 47 1.06 11.74 1.20
CA LEU A 47 0.34 12.28 2.35
C LEU A 47 -1.07 11.71 2.48
N GLY A 48 -1.76 11.53 1.35
CA GLY A 48 -3.06 10.85 1.31
C GLY A 48 -2.97 9.40 1.79
N LEU A 49 -1.98 8.65 1.27
CA LEU A 49 -1.73 7.27 1.73
C LEU A 49 -1.47 7.22 3.23
N ALA A 50 -0.62 8.12 3.76
CA ALA A 50 -0.27 8.19 5.17
C ALA A 50 -1.51 8.42 6.05
N LEU A 51 -2.41 9.32 5.66
CA LEU A 51 -3.68 9.51 6.36
C LEU A 51 -4.54 8.23 6.31
N GLY A 52 -4.63 7.57 5.14
CA GLY A 52 -5.27 6.25 5.02
C GLY A 52 -4.65 5.21 5.96
N THR A 53 -3.33 5.23 6.16
CA THR A 53 -2.64 4.30 7.06
C THR A 53 -2.99 4.59 8.51
N LEU A 54 -3.09 5.85 8.90
CA LEU A 54 -3.48 6.24 10.26
C LEU A 54 -4.86 5.69 10.63
N PHE A 55 -5.81 5.62 9.69
CA PHE A 55 -7.08 4.93 9.95
C PHE A 55 -6.89 3.46 10.32
N HIS A 56 -6.03 2.72 9.62
CA HIS A 56 -5.70 1.34 9.98
C HIS A 56 -5.00 1.24 11.34
N VAL A 57 -4.10 2.18 11.65
CA VAL A 57 -3.44 2.26 12.96
C VAL A 57 -4.46 2.41 14.08
N PHE A 58 -5.40 3.37 13.96
CA PHE A 58 -6.44 3.58 14.97
C PHE A 58 -7.40 2.40 15.06
N ALA A 59 -7.82 1.84 13.92
CA ALA A 59 -8.69 0.66 13.89
C ALA A 59 -8.03 -0.55 14.58
N ALA A 60 -6.75 -0.78 14.34
CA ALA A 60 -6.00 -1.83 15.02
C ALA A 60 -5.83 -1.54 16.51
N ALA A 61 -5.47 -0.30 16.89
CA ALA A 61 -5.32 0.07 18.30
C ALA A 61 -6.61 -0.15 19.09
N MET A 62 -7.75 0.27 18.55
CA MET A 62 -9.06 0.08 19.18
C MET A 62 -9.50 -1.40 19.15
N GLY A 63 -9.38 -2.05 17.99
CA GLY A 63 -9.82 -3.44 17.79
C GLY A 63 -9.04 -4.46 18.62
N LEU A 64 -7.71 -4.35 18.67
CA LEU A 64 -6.87 -5.24 19.47
C LEU A 64 -7.12 -5.04 20.97
N SER A 65 -7.36 -3.81 21.41
CA SER A 65 -7.66 -3.52 22.82
C SER A 65 -8.99 -4.14 23.23
N ALA A 66 -10.02 -4.06 22.38
CA ALA A 66 -11.31 -4.72 22.60
C ALA A 66 -11.19 -6.25 22.62
N LEU A 67 -10.36 -6.83 21.76
CA LEU A 67 -10.10 -8.28 21.72
C LEU A 67 -9.34 -8.79 22.94
N LEU A 68 -8.42 -8.00 23.50
CA LEU A 68 -7.70 -8.38 24.72
C LEU A 68 -8.57 -8.37 25.97
N LEU A 69 -9.52 -7.42 26.04
CA LEU A 69 -10.51 -7.39 27.12
C LEU A 69 -11.44 -8.62 27.07
N SER A 70 -11.57 -9.30 25.93
CA SER A 70 -12.46 -10.45 25.78
C SER A 70 -11.76 -11.81 25.99
N SER A 71 -10.53 -12.05 25.48
CA SER A 71 -9.75 -13.27 25.78
C SER A 71 -8.33 -13.29 25.16
N ALA A 72 -7.34 -13.82 25.90
CA ALA A 72 -5.99 -14.13 25.38
C ALA A 72 -5.99 -15.18 24.25
N LEU A 73 -6.98 -16.07 24.21
CA LEU A 73 -7.15 -17.06 23.14
C LEU A 73 -7.60 -16.38 21.84
N ALA A 74 -8.49 -15.39 21.94
CA ALA A 74 -8.94 -14.59 20.79
C ALA A 74 -7.79 -13.79 20.16
N PHE A 75 -6.90 -13.22 20.99
CA PHE A 75 -5.70 -12.53 20.51
C PHE A 75 -4.78 -13.45 19.68
N ASN A 76 -4.51 -14.67 20.19
CA ASN A 76 -3.70 -15.65 19.46
C ASN A 76 -4.36 -16.13 18.17
N LEU A 77 -5.68 -16.31 18.16
CA LEU A 77 -6.41 -16.73 16.95
C LEU A 77 -6.31 -15.69 15.83
N VAL A 78 -6.46 -14.40 16.16
CA VAL A 78 -6.31 -13.30 15.19
C VAL A 78 -4.89 -13.25 14.61
N LYS A 79 -3.86 -13.45 15.45
CA LYS A 79 -2.46 -13.53 15.01
C LYS A 79 -2.27 -14.62 13.95
N TYR A 80 -2.77 -15.83 14.18
CA TYR A 80 -2.60 -16.94 13.23
C TYR A 80 -3.45 -16.80 11.97
N LEU A 81 -4.71 -16.35 12.09
CA LEU A 81 -5.57 -16.07 10.93
C LEU A 81 -4.98 -15.00 10.03
N GLY A 82 -4.43 -13.96 10.63
CA GLY A 82 -3.73 -12.92 9.93
C GLY A 82 -2.51 -13.44 9.16
N ALA A 83 -1.68 -14.27 9.78
CA ALA A 83 -0.52 -14.87 9.12
C ALA A 83 -0.94 -15.75 7.92
N ALA A 84 -1.98 -16.58 8.09
CA ALA A 84 -2.52 -17.42 7.02
C ALA A 84 -3.07 -16.58 5.85
N TYR A 85 -3.75 -15.48 6.14
CA TYR A 85 -4.29 -14.61 5.11
C TYR A 85 -3.20 -13.81 4.36
N LEU A 86 -2.10 -13.43 5.03
CA LEU A 86 -0.92 -12.85 4.36
C LEU A 86 -0.28 -13.84 3.38
N ILE A 87 -0.18 -15.12 3.75
CA ILE A 87 0.31 -16.18 2.85
C ILE A 87 -0.63 -16.32 1.65
N TYR A 88 -1.94 -16.38 1.90
CA TYR A 88 -2.95 -16.43 0.84
C TYR A 88 -2.85 -15.24 -0.13
N LEU A 89 -2.72 -14.00 0.37
CA LEU A 89 -2.55 -12.83 -0.51
C LEU A 89 -1.21 -12.82 -1.23
N GLY A 90 -0.14 -13.31 -0.61
CA GLY A 90 1.16 -13.48 -1.28
C GLY A 90 1.04 -14.43 -2.48
N VAL A 91 0.31 -15.52 -2.32
CA VAL A 91 -0.02 -16.46 -3.40
C VAL A 91 -0.94 -15.80 -4.43
N GLN A 92 -1.99 -15.10 -4.02
CA GLN A 92 -2.90 -14.39 -4.92
C GLN A 92 -2.16 -13.36 -5.77
N ARG A 93 -1.21 -12.62 -5.19
CA ARG A 93 -0.33 -11.66 -5.86
C ARG A 93 0.53 -12.30 -6.96
N LEU A 94 1.06 -13.50 -6.72
CA LEU A 94 1.84 -14.24 -7.70
C LEU A 94 0.98 -14.76 -8.87
N LEU A 95 -0.34 -14.82 -8.68
CA LEU A 95 -1.31 -15.36 -9.63
C LEU A 95 -2.21 -14.29 -10.28
N SER A 96 -2.15 -13.03 -9.83
CA SER A 96 -3.03 -11.95 -10.28
C SER A 96 -2.38 -11.07 -11.35
N LYS A 97 -3.12 -10.76 -12.41
CA LYS A 97 -2.80 -9.68 -13.35
C LYS A 97 -3.49 -8.39 -12.85
N GLU A 98 -2.77 -7.51 -12.16
CA GLU A 98 -3.35 -6.26 -11.59
C GLU A 98 -3.67 -5.24 -12.70
N GLU A 99 -4.93 -4.79 -12.75
CA GLU A 99 -5.37 -3.65 -13.56
C GLU A 99 -5.13 -2.33 -12.81
N VAL A 100 -4.44 -1.39 -13.45
CA VAL A 100 -4.20 -0.04 -12.92
C VAL A 100 -5.43 0.82 -13.23
N PRO A 101 -6.08 1.46 -12.24
CA PRO A 101 -7.23 2.32 -12.50
C PRO A 101 -6.88 3.50 -13.42
N ALA A 102 -7.60 3.65 -14.53
CA ALA A 102 -7.42 4.75 -15.47
C ALA A 102 -7.87 6.10 -14.86
N VAL A 103 -7.02 7.12 -14.92
CA VAL A 103 -7.29 8.46 -14.37
C VAL A 103 -7.71 9.41 -15.50
N THR A 104 -8.94 9.92 -15.47
CA THR A 104 -9.44 10.98 -16.35
C THR A 104 -9.18 12.39 -15.78
N ALA A 105 -8.78 13.31 -16.65
CA ALA A 105 -8.25 14.63 -16.29
C ALA A 105 -9.32 15.74 -16.27
N ALA A 106 -9.34 16.53 -15.19
CA ALA A 106 -9.86 17.91 -15.15
C ALA A 106 -8.89 18.76 -14.31
N GLN A 107 -8.61 19.99 -14.76
CA GLN A 107 -7.34 20.69 -14.52
C GLN A 107 -7.25 21.50 -13.21
N GLU A 108 -8.34 21.81 -12.53
CA GLU A 108 -8.35 22.82 -11.46
C GLU A 108 -8.15 22.29 -10.02
N ASN A 109 -8.03 20.98 -9.80
CA ASN A 109 -7.78 20.45 -8.45
C ASN A 109 -6.89 19.20 -8.39
N ARG A 110 -5.80 19.19 -9.17
CA ARG A 110 -4.90 18.02 -9.32
C ARG A 110 -4.29 17.52 -8.00
N LEU A 111 -3.94 18.42 -7.08
CA LEU A 111 -3.32 18.03 -5.79
C LEU A 111 -4.35 17.54 -4.77
N SER A 112 -5.47 18.26 -4.60
CA SER A 112 -6.56 17.83 -3.71
C SER A 112 -7.09 16.44 -4.11
N ARG A 113 -7.28 16.22 -5.42
CA ARG A 113 -7.69 14.90 -5.94
C ARG A 113 -6.61 13.83 -5.70
N ALA A 114 -5.33 14.16 -5.85
CA ALA A 114 -4.23 13.21 -5.57
C ALA A 114 -4.17 12.81 -4.09
N PHE A 115 -4.45 13.76 -3.19
CA PHE A 115 -4.56 13.50 -1.76
C PHE A 115 -5.75 12.58 -1.46
N SER A 116 -6.97 12.97 -1.84
CA SER A 116 -8.19 12.21 -1.53
C SER A 116 -8.17 10.81 -2.14
N GLN A 117 -7.66 10.66 -3.36
CA GLN A 117 -7.48 9.34 -3.95
C GLN A 117 -6.40 8.52 -3.22
N GLY A 118 -5.32 9.15 -2.75
CA GLY A 118 -4.35 8.46 -1.90
C GLY A 118 -4.99 7.92 -0.62
N VAL A 119 -5.84 8.71 0.04
CA VAL A 119 -6.60 8.26 1.22
C VAL A 119 -7.43 7.02 0.88
N VAL A 120 -8.22 7.07 -0.19
CA VAL A 120 -9.09 5.95 -0.60
C VAL A 120 -8.27 4.71 -1.00
N VAL A 121 -7.22 4.88 -1.80
CA VAL A 121 -6.34 3.79 -2.23
C VAL A 121 -5.76 3.07 -1.04
N ASN A 122 -5.29 3.80 -0.03
CA ASN A 122 -4.67 3.15 1.13
C ASN A 122 -5.67 2.65 2.16
N PHE A 123 -6.80 3.34 2.33
CA PHE A 123 -7.90 2.86 3.16
C PHE A 123 -8.39 1.48 2.68
N LEU A 124 -8.51 1.30 1.36
CA LEU A 124 -8.89 0.04 0.73
C LEU A 124 -7.72 -0.91 0.46
N ASN A 125 -6.50 -0.58 0.90
CA ASN A 125 -5.32 -1.38 0.60
C ASN A 125 -5.26 -2.61 1.53
N PRO A 126 -5.50 -3.83 1.00
CA PRO A 126 -5.52 -5.03 1.83
C PRO A 126 -4.14 -5.31 2.43
N LYS A 127 -3.05 -4.97 1.75
CA LYS A 127 -1.68 -5.14 2.28
C LYS A 127 -1.46 -4.32 3.55
N THR A 128 -1.93 -3.08 3.56
CA THR A 128 -1.82 -2.20 4.74
C THR A 128 -2.71 -2.71 5.86
N ALA A 129 -4.00 -2.97 5.57
CA ALA A 129 -4.94 -3.50 6.56
C ALA A 129 -4.40 -4.75 7.25
N LEU A 130 -3.86 -5.68 6.47
CA LEU A 130 -3.33 -6.92 7.02
C LEU A 130 -2.08 -6.75 7.83
N PHE A 131 -1.16 -5.87 7.43
CA PHE A 131 -0.01 -5.60 8.28
C PHE A 131 -0.48 -5.23 9.70
N PHE A 132 -1.48 -4.37 9.82
CA PHE A 132 -2.01 -3.91 11.10
C PHE A 132 -2.81 -4.97 11.87
N PHE A 133 -3.62 -5.79 11.20
CA PHE A 133 -4.46 -6.79 11.88
C PHE A 133 -3.77 -8.15 12.09
N ALA A 134 -2.80 -8.50 11.26
CA ALA A 134 -2.16 -9.83 11.26
C ALA A 134 -0.73 -9.82 11.80
N PHE A 135 0.04 -8.80 11.43
CA PHE A 135 1.48 -8.81 11.59
C PHE A 135 1.93 -7.96 12.78
N LEU A 136 1.41 -6.74 12.90
CA LEU A 136 1.69 -5.85 14.03
C LEU A 136 1.39 -6.48 15.41
N PRO A 137 0.28 -7.23 15.63
CA PRO A 137 0.02 -7.85 16.93
C PRO A 137 1.14 -8.79 17.40
N GLN A 138 1.97 -9.31 16.48
CA GLN A 138 3.08 -10.21 16.80
C GLN A 138 4.23 -9.52 17.52
N PHE A 139 4.29 -8.19 17.47
CA PHE A 139 5.32 -7.34 18.08
C PHE A 139 4.81 -6.61 19.32
N VAL A 140 3.55 -6.86 19.68
CA VAL A 140 2.91 -6.31 20.86
C VAL A 140 2.98 -7.35 21.97
N ASP A 141 3.38 -6.92 23.15
CA ASP A 141 3.41 -7.73 24.35
C ASP A 141 2.41 -7.19 25.37
N SER A 142 1.35 -7.97 25.59
CA SER A 142 0.28 -7.62 26.53
C SER A 142 0.71 -7.68 28.00
N SER A 143 1.86 -8.28 28.31
CA SER A 143 2.36 -8.41 29.68
C SER A 143 3.19 -7.22 30.16
N THR A 144 3.70 -6.39 29.24
CA THR A 144 4.68 -5.34 29.54
C THR A 144 4.15 -3.91 29.42
N GLY A 145 2.85 -3.72 29.14
CA GLY A 145 2.22 -2.40 29.17
C GLY A 145 0.90 -2.30 28.39
N SER A 146 0.49 -1.06 28.10
CA SER A 146 -0.72 -0.80 27.31
C SER A 146 -0.51 -1.23 25.86
N VAL A 147 -1.30 -2.21 25.43
CA VAL A 147 -1.33 -2.65 24.03
C VAL A 147 -1.73 -1.54 23.08
N THR A 148 -2.70 -0.71 23.45
CA THR A 148 -3.10 0.45 22.65
C THR A 148 -1.91 1.36 22.36
N LEU A 149 -1.09 1.67 23.38
CA LEU A 149 0.07 2.54 23.22
C LEU A 149 1.17 1.90 22.37
N GLN A 150 1.44 0.59 22.57
CA GLN A 150 2.39 -0.14 21.74
C GLN A 150 1.95 -0.18 20.26
N VAL A 151 0.66 -0.42 19.99
CA VAL A 151 0.11 -0.42 18.63
C VAL A 151 0.20 0.96 17.98
N LEU A 152 -0.15 2.02 18.71
CA LEU A 152 -0.01 3.39 18.22
C LEU A 152 1.45 3.73 17.92
N MET A 153 2.37 3.38 18.81
CA MET A 153 3.81 3.64 18.63
C MET A 153 4.35 2.91 17.38
N LEU A 154 4.13 1.60 17.28
CA LEU A 154 4.58 0.80 16.13
C LEU A 154 3.91 1.27 14.83
N GLY A 155 2.63 1.65 14.90
CA GLY A 155 1.89 2.18 13.78
C GLY A 155 2.41 3.54 13.28
N ILE A 156 2.78 4.44 14.19
CA ILE A 156 3.39 5.72 13.84
C ILE A 156 4.77 5.48 13.18
N ILE A 157 5.58 4.58 13.72
CA ILE A 157 6.87 4.21 13.13
C ILE A 157 6.67 3.67 11.70
N PHE A 158 5.67 2.79 11.50
CA PHE A 158 5.31 2.29 10.18
C PHE A 158 4.93 3.44 9.23
N VAL A 159 4.08 4.38 9.66
CA VAL A 159 3.67 5.54 8.85
C VAL A 159 4.86 6.40 8.45
N LEU A 160 5.79 6.66 9.37
CA LEU A 160 6.99 7.45 9.08
C LEU A 160 7.88 6.75 8.05
N LEU A 161 8.11 5.44 8.21
CA LEU A 161 8.87 4.66 7.24
C LEU A 161 8.18 4.63 5.88
N ALA A 162 6.85 4.47 5.84
CA ALA A 162 6.06 4.48 4.61
C ALA A 162 6.17 5.82 3.89
N VAL A 163 6.08 6.94 4.61
CA VAL A 163 6.26 8.28 4.03
C VAL A 163 7.67 8.44 3.44
N CYS A 164 8.71 7.92 4.10
CA CYS A 164 10.07 7.92 3.57
C CYS A 164 10.20 7.08 2.30
N THR A 165 9.74 5.82 2.31
CA THR A 165 9.87 4.90 1.17
C THR A 165 9.01 5.34 -0.01
N ASP A 166 7.76 5.70 0.23
CA ASP A 166 6.83 6.15 -0.82
C ASP A 166 7.23 7.53 -1.32
N GLY A 167 7.79 8.39 -0.46
CA GLY A 167 8.40 9.65 -0.85
C GLY A 167 9.59 9.44 -1.80
N LEU A 168 10.44 8.44 -1.53
CA LEU A 168 11.54 8.08 -2.43
C LEU A 168 11.01 7.58 -3.78
N TYR A 169 9.97 6.75 -3.80
CA TYR A 169 9.27 6.35 -5.03
C TYR A 169 8.72 7.58 -5.77
N ALA A 170 8.06 8.48 -5.05
CA ALA A 170 7.45 9.68 -5.62
C ALA A 170 8.49 10.59 -6.28
N LEU A 171 9.61 10.84 -5.58
CA LEU A 171 10.71 11.66 -6.07
C LEU A 171 11.41 11.00 -7.25
N SER A 172 11.77 9.72 -7.13
CA SER A 172 12.45 8.96 -8.19
C SER A 172 11.59 8.90 -9.46
N ALA A 173 10.35 8.45 -9.35
CA ALA A 173 9.42 8.35 -10.47
C ALA A 173 9.09 9.72 -11.08
N GLY A 174 8.96 10.77 -10.26
CA GLY A 174 8.70 12.13 -10.74
C GLY A 174 9.92 12.80 -11.37
N THR A 175 11.13 12.30 -11.08
CA THR A 175 12.39 12.74 -11.72
C THR A 175 12.60 12.05 -13.06
N LEU A 176 12.51 10.71 -13.05
CA LEU A 176 12.70 9.87 -14.23
C LEU A 176 11.58 10.07 -15.25
N GLY A 177 10.36 10.35 -14.77
CA GLY A 177 9.23 10.73 -15.61
C GLY A 177 9.42 12.02 -16.39
N ARG A 178 10.41 12.88 -16.06
CA ARG A 178 10.77 14.05 -16.88
C ARG A 178 11.75 13.70 -17.99
N TRP A 179 12.68 12.77 -17.75
CA TRP A 179 13.60 12.27 -18.76
C TRP A 179 12.84 11.46 -19.84
N LEU A 180 11.83 10.69 -19.43
CA LEU A 180 10.91 9.97 -20.34
C LEU A 180 9.95 10.91 -21.09
N ARG A 181 9.62 12.08 -20.53
CA ARG A 181 8.80 13.12 -21.18
C ARG A 181 9.56 13.97 -22.20
N GLY A 182 10.88 13.99 -22.15
CA GLY A 182 11.72 14.75 -23.09
C GLY A 182 11.79 14.16 -24.50
N ASN A 183 11.39 12.89 -24.67
CA ASN A 183 11.42 12.22 -25.97
C ASN A 183 9.98 12.06 -26.51
N LEU A 184 9.53 13.04 -27.31
CA LEU A 184 8.19 13.07 -27.94
C LEU A 184 7.86 11.80 -28.72
N GLN A 185 8.87 11.10 -29.24
CA GLN A 185 8.68 9.80 -29.91
C GLN A 185 8.35 8.69 -28.91
N PHE A 186 8.96 8.69 -27.71
CA PHE A 186 8.66 7.71 -26.66
C PHE A 186 7.26 7.92 -26.05
N LEU A 187 6.80 9.16 -25.89
CA LEU A 187 5.43 9.45 -25.42
C LEU A 187 4.36 9.02 -26.44
N ARG A 188 4.61 9.20 -27.74
CA ARG A 188 3.73 8.66 -28.80
C ARG A 188 3.80 7.14 -28.85
N LEU A 189 5.01 6.56 -28.80
CA LEU A 189 5.21 5.12 -28.86
C LEU A 189 4.65 4.42 -27.61
N GLN A 190 4.70 5.01 -26.43
CA GLN A 190 4.04 4.50 -25.21
C GLN A 190 2.51 4.53 -25.33
N ARG A 191 1.94 5.61 -25.90
CA ARG A 191 0.48 5.69 -26.16
C ARG A 191 0.03 4.64 -27.17
N TYR A 192 0.81 4.43 -28.24
CA TYR A 192 0.52 3.42 -29.24
C TYR A 192 0.82 2.01 -28.73
N PHE A 193 1.88 1.77 -27.98
CA PHE A 193 2.23 0.45 -27.44
C PHE A 193 1.25 0.02 -26.35
N ALA A 194 0.87 0.91 -25.42
CA ALA A 194 -0.20 0.62 -24.47
C ALA A 194 -1.53 0.36 -25.20
N GLY A 195 -1.85 1.16 -26.23
CA GLY A 195 -3.02 0.93 -27.08
C GLY A 195 -2.98 -0.41 -27.80
N TRP A 196 -1.84 -0.80 -28.40
CA TRP A 196 -1.65 -2.08 -29.10
C TRP A 196 -1.63 -3.27 -28.16
N VAL A 197 -1.11 -3.12 -26.95
CA VAL A 197 -1.17 -4.16 -25.90
C VAL A 197 -2.61 -4.36 -25.42
N TYR A 198 -3.38 -3.29 -25.21
CA TYR A 198 -4.80 -3.40 -24.87
C TYR A 198 -5.66 -3.95 -26.02
N ILE A 199 -5.38 -3.54 -27.26
CA ILE A 199 -6.06 -4.07 -28.47
C ILE A 199 -5.70 -5.55 -28.68
N GLY A 200 -4.42 -5.91 -28.50
CA GLY A 200 -3.94 -7.29 -28.58
C GLY A 200 -4.57 -8.19 -27.52
N LEU A 201 -4.62 -7.72 -26.27
CA LEU A 201 -5.29 -8.44 -25.18
C LEU A 201 -6.80 -8.57 -25.43
N GLY A 202 -7.46 -7.52 -25.91
CA GLY A 202 -8.88 -7.56 -26.28
C GLY A 202 -9.19 -8.52 -27.44
N LEU A 203 -8.36 -8.53 -28.49
CA LEU A 203 -8.47 -9.46 -29.62
C LEU A 203 -8.22 -10.91 -29.21
N THR A 204 -7.19 -11.18 -28.39
CA THR A 204 -6.96 -12.54 -27.87
C THR A 204 -8.09 -13.01 -26.96
N THR A 205 -8.72 -12.11 -26.21
CA THR A 205 -9.86 -12.44 -25.34
C THR A 205 -11.11 -12.71 -26.17
N ALA A 206 -11.34 -11.95 -27.24
CA ALA A 206 -12.45 -12.15 -28.17
C ALA A 206 -12.31 -13.44 -29.01
N LEU A 207 -11.07 -13.82 -29.36
CA LEU A 207 -10.79 -15.02 -30.16
C LEU A 207 -10.66 -16.30 -29.32
N ALA A 208 -10.29 -16.20 -28.03
CA ALA A 208 -10.21 -17.34 -27.11
C ALA A 208 -11.60 -17.88 -26.71
N GLY A 209 -12.67 -17.13 -26.95
CA GLY A 209 -14.06 -17.53 -26.66
C GLY A 209 -14.72 -18.44 -27.69
N ASN A 210 -14.08 -18.75 -28.83
CA ASN A 210 -14.77 -19.43 -29.94
C ASN A 210 -14.26 -20.82 -30.33
N ASN A 211 -13.40 -21.45 -29.51
CA ASN A 211 -12.98 -22.84 -29.72
C ASN A 211 -13.49 -23.75 -28.59
N LYS A 212 -14.81 -23.95 -28.56
CA LYS A 212 -15.40 -25.21 -28.11
C LYS A 212 -15.98 -25.94 -29.32
N LYS A 213 -15.27 -26.95 -29.78
CA LYS A 213 -15.88 -28.17 -30.34
C LYS A 213 -15.30 -29.34 -29.57
#